data_AF-A0A7Y3JZY2-F1
#
_entry.id   AF-A0A7Y3JZY2-F1
#
_cell.length_a   1.000
_cell.length_b   1.000
_cell.length_c   1.000
_cell.angle_alpha   90.00
_cell.angle_beta   90.00
_cell.angle_gamma   90.00
#
_symmetry.space_group_name_H-M   'P 1'
#
loop_
_entity.id
_entity.type
_entity.pdbx_description
1 polymer ?
#
loop_
_entity_poly.entity_id
_entity_poly.type
_entity_poly.pdbx_seq_one_letter_code
_entity_poly.pdbx_strand_id
1 'polypeptide(L)' 'MQITLEQIAEGALALPSEARALLADRLVESLDPADDGYIRQLWVTEAQRRIAQVRSGAVSTIPGEVAFAQVKAAIGR' A
#
# COMPACT_ATOMS: atom_id res chain seq x y z
N MET A 1 30.29 8.97 -3.00
CA MET A 1 30.50 7.68 -3.69
C MET A 1 29.30 7.48 -4.60
N GLN A 2 29.49 7.44 -5.92
CA GLN A 2 28.42 7.14 -6.88
C GLN A 2 28.50 5.65 -7.19
N ILE A 3 27.54 4.87 -6.69
CA ILE A 3 27.33 3.48 -7.11
C ILE A 3 26.28 3.50 -8.21
N THR A 4 26.50 2.81 -9.32
CA THR A 4 25.50 2.71 -10.39
C THR A 4 24.43 1.65 -10.08
N LEU A 5 23.28 1.74 -10.73
CA LEU A 5 22.20 0.75 -10.57
C LEU A 5 22.69 -0.66 -10.93
N GLU A 6 23.49 -0.77 -11.99
CA GLU A 6 24.07 -2.03 -12.45
C GLU A 6 24.99 -2.65 -11.38
N GLN A 7 25.83 -1.85 -10.74
CA GLN A 7 26.70 -2.32 -9.65
C GLN A 7 25.89 -2.81 -8.44
N ILE A 8 24.78 -2.16 -8.11
CA ILE A 8 23.86 -2.60 -7.04
C ILE A 8 23.19 -3.92 -7.45
N ALA A 9 22.72 -4.01 -8.69
CA ALA A 9 22.06 -5.20 -9.22
C ALA A 9 23.00 -6.41 -9.24
N GLU A 10 24.23 -6.24 -9.72
CA GLU A 10 25.26 -7.29 -9.68
C GLU A 10 25.55 -7.77 -8.26
N GLY A 11 25.72 -6.83 -7.32
CA GLY A 11 25.92 -7.15 -5.91
C GLY A 11 24.74 -7.89 -5.29
N ALA A 12 23.50 -7.48 -5.60
CA ALA A 12 22.29 -8.12 -5.13
C ALA A 12 22.13 -9.54 -5.71
N LEU A 13 22.42 -9.73 -7.01
CA LEU A 13 22.31 -11.03 -7.68
C LEU A 13 23.35 -12.05 -7.17
N ALA A 14 24.51 -11.58 -6.71
CA ALA A 14 25.53 -12.43 -6.10
C ALA A 14 25.15 -12.97 -4.71
N LEU A 15 24.11 -12.45 -4.06
CA LEU A 15 23.65 -12.93 -2.76
C LEU A 15 22.98 -14.31 -2.86
N PRO A 16 23.00 -15.11 -1.78
CA PRO A 16 22.17 -16.31 -1.67
C PRO A 16 20.68 -16.00 -1.85
N SER A 17 19.89 -16.99 -2.29
CA SER A 17 18.48 -16.79 -2.65
C SER A 17 17.63 -16.18 -1.52
N GLU A 18 17.85 -16.58 -0.28
CA GLU A 18 17.13 -16.06 0.89
C GLU A 18 17.44 -14.58 1.16
N ALA A 19 18.71 -14.19 1.07
CA ALA A 19 19.13 -12.80 1.23
C ALA A 19 18.59 -11.91 0.10
N ARG A 20 18.46 -12.43 -1.12
CA ARG A 20 17.80 -11.70 -2.23
C ARG A 20 16.32 -11.48 -1.98
N ALA A 21 15.60 -12.49 -1.47
CA ALA A 21 14.18 -12.36 -1.13
C ALA A 21 13.98 -11.28 -0.06
N LEU A 22 14.78 -11.32 1.02
CA LEU A 22 14.73 -10.31 2.07
C LEU A 22 15.05 -8.90 1.56
N LEU A 23 16.02 -8.76 0.65
CA LEU A 23 16.34 -7.47 0.04
C LEU A 23 15.21 -6.96 -0.84
N ALA A 24 14.57 -7.84 -1.63
CA ALA A 24 13.42 -7.50 -2.44
C ALA A 24 12.25 -7.00 -1.59
N ASP A 25 11.94 -7.68 -0.48
CA ASP A 25 10.88 -7.27 0.45
C ASP A 25 11.13 -5.85 0.99
N ARG A 26 12.35 -5.57 1.46
CA ARG A 26 12.72 -4.23 1.97
C ARG A 26 12.64 -3.14 0.90
N LEU A 27 13.04 -3.46 -0.33
CA LEU A 27 12.93 -2.52 -1.44
C LEU A 27 11.46 -2.24 -1.75
N VAL A 28 10.61 -3.25 -1.76
CA VAL A 28 9.16 -3.09 -1.95
C VAL A 28 8.55 -2.24 -0.82
N GLU A 29 8.90 -2.51 0.44
CA GLU A 29 8.49 -1.69 1.59
C GLU A 29 8.93 -0.22 1.43
N SER A 30 10.15 0.03 0.94
CA SER A 30 10.64 1.40 0.73
C SER A 30 9.89 2.18 -0.35
N LEU A 31 9.16 1.48 -1.23
CA LEU A 31 8.33 2.09 -2.25
C LEU A 31 6.94 2.46 -1.72
N ASP A 32 6.56 2.04 -0.51
CA ASP A 32 5.26 2.35 0.07
C ASP A 32 5.18 3.86 0.41
N PRO A 33 4.30 4.63 -0.26
CA PRO A 33 4.06 6.03 0.09
C PRO A 33 3.53 6.19 1.52
N ALA A 34 3.08 5.11 2.17
CA ALA A 34 2.62 5.12 3.56
C ALA A 34 3.72 5.42 4.58
N ASP A 35 5.01 5.41 4.20
CA ASP A 35 6.10 5.94 5.03
C ASP A 35 6.23 7.47 4.95
N ASP A 36 5.54 8.13 4.02
CA ASP A 36 5.30 9.56 4.11
C ASP A 36 4.28 9.82 5.23
N GLY A 37 4.79 10.25 6.38
CA GLY A 37 3.99 10.57 7.56
C GLY A 37 2.84 11.54 7.27
N TYR A 38 2.96 12.38 6.24
CA TYR A 38 1.88 13.26 5.80
C TYR A 38 0.73 12.49 5.15
N ILE A 39 1.02 11.56 4.23
CA ILE A 39 0.00 10.71 3.59
C ILE A 39 -0.68 9.85 4.65
N ARG A 40 0.10 9.26 5.58
CA ARG A 40 -0.45 8.46 6.69
C ARG A 40 -1.40 9.30 7.56
N GLN A 41 -1.04 10.54 7.87
CA GLN A 41 -1.90 11.45 8.64
C GLN A 41 -3.19 11.79 7.91
N LEU A 42 -3.14 12.03 6.59
CA LEU A 42 -4.33 12.28 5.78
C LEU A 42 -5.26 11.05 5.77
N TRP A 43 -4.72 9.84 5.64
CA TRP A 43 -5.49 8.60 5.68
C TRP A 43 -6.17 8.38 7.03
N VAL A 44 -5.45 8.59 8.13
CA VAL A 44 -6.03 8.50 9.49
C VAL A 44 -7.17 9.50 9.67
N THR A 45 -6.96 10.74 9.23
CA THR A 45 -7.97 11.81 9.32
C THR A 45 -9.23 11.44 8.55
N GLU A 46 -9.09 10.96 7.32
CA GLU A 46 -10.22 10.55 6.48
C GLU A 46 -10.95 9.32 7.05
N ALA A 47 -10.21 8.33 7.56
CA ALA A 47 -10.81 7.15 8.18
C ALA A 47 -11.65 7.51 9.40
N GLN A 48 -11.13 8.37 10.29
CA GLN A 48 -11.88 8.86 11.46
C GLN A 48 -13.14 9.63 11.03
N ARG A 49 -13.02 10.51 10.03
CA ARG A 49 -14.16 11.26 9.48
C ARG A 49 -15.25 10.33 8.96
N ARG A 50 -14.90 9.30 8.18
CA ARG A 50 -15.87 8.33 7.63
C ARG A 50 -16.55 7.50 8.71
N ILE A 51 -15.80 7.03 9.71
CA ILE A 51 -16.36 6.29 10.85
C ILE A 51 -17.39 7.15 11.60
N ALA A 52 -17.07 8.43 11.84
CA ALA A 52 -17.98 9.35 12.50
C ALA A 52 -19.27 9.56 11.69
N GLN A 53 -19.16 9.75 10.37
CA GLN A 53 -20.33 9.90 9.49
C GLN A 53 -21.24 8.66 9.49
N VAL A 54 -20.67 7.46 9.48
CA VAL A 54 -21.45 6.22 9.54
C VAL A 54 -22.14 6.09 10.90
N ARG A 55 -21.42 6.33 12.00
CA ARG A 55 -21.97 6.23 13.36
C ARG A 55 -23.06 7.25 13.64
N SER A 56 -22.96 8.45 13.08
CA SER A 56 -23.97 9.50 13.23
C SER A 56 -25.17 9.34 12.30
N GLY A 57 -25.11 8.42 11.32
CA GLY A 57 -26.12 8.29 10.28
C GLY A 57 -26.12 9.44 9.26
N ALA A 58 -25.06 10.25 9.22
CA ALA A 58 -24.93 11.37 8.26
C ALA A 58 -24.78 10.89 6.81
N VAL A 59 -24.50 9.61 6.61
CA VAL A 59 -24.38 8.97 5.28
C VAL A 59 -25.22 7.69 5.25
N SER A 60 -25.80 7.40 4.08
CA SER A 60 -26.43 6.11 3.82
C SER A 60 -25.36 5.06 3.54
N THR A 61 -25.39 3.95 4.27
CA THR A 61 -24.49 2.82 4.05
C THR A 61 -25.12 1.81 3.10
N ILE A 62 -24.27 1.05 2.42
CA ILE A 62 -24.67 -0.11 1.62
C ILE A 62 -24.16 -1.39 2.28
N PRO A 63 -24.85 -2.54 2.12
CA PRO A 63 -24.34 -3.82 2.59
C PRO A 63 -22.98 -4.15 1.97
N GLY A 64 -22.07 -4.72 2.76
CA GLY A 64 -20.70 -5.02 2.32
C GLY A 64 -20.65 -5.91 1.08
N GLU A 65 -21.51 -6.93 1.01
CA GLU A 65 -21.59 -7.83 -0.15
C GLU A 65 -21.94 -7.11 -1.45
N VAL A 66 -22.83 -6.11 -1.37
CA VAL A 66 -23.21 -5.29 -2.53
C VAL A 66 -22.02 -4.44 -2.98
N ALA A 67 -21.30 -3.83 -2.03
CA ALA A 67 -20.11 -3.04 -2.34
C ALA A 67 -19.02 -3.89 -3.02
N PHE A 68 -18.70 -5.07 -2.48
CA PHE A 68 -17.68 -5.95 -3.05
C PHE A 68 -18.08 -6.50 -4.43
N ALA A 69 -19.36 -6.81 -4.65
CA ALA A 69 -19.86 -7.23 -5.96
C ALA A 69 -19.65 -6.13 -7.02
N GLN A 70 -19.93 -4.87 -6.68
CA GLN A 70 -19.72 -3.73 -7.58
C GLN A 70 -18.24 -3.54 -7.94
N VAL A 71 -17.34 -3.62 -6.94
CA VAL A 71 -15.89 -3.51 -7.17
C VAL A 71 -15.41 -4.60 -8.13
N LYS A 72 -15.78 -5.86 -7.87
CA LYS A 72 -15.41 -7.00 -8.73
C LYS A 72 -15.89 -6.81 -10.17
N ALA A 73 -17.12 -6.34 -10.35
CA ALA A 73 -17.66 -6.05 -11.69
C ALA A 73 -16.92 -4.91 -12.39
N ALA A 74 -16.41 -3.92 -11.66
CA ALA A 74 -15.68 -2.79 -12.20
C ALA A 74 -14.24 -3.12 -12.62
N ILE A 75 -13.55 -4.00 -11.87
CA ILE A 75 -12.14 -4.35 -12.12
C ILE A 75 -11.96 -5.62 -12.98
N GLY A 76 -12.99 -6.44 -13.13
CA GLY A 76 -12.93 -7.72 -13.85
C GLY A 76 -13.01 -7.61 -15.38
N ARG A 77 -12.41 -6.58 -16.00
CA ARG A 77 -12.24 -6.49 -17.45
C ARG A 77 -10.81 -6.81 -17.88
#